data_AF-A0A0T2QDF7-F1
#
_entry.id   AF-A0A0T2QDF7-F1
#
_cell.length_a   1.000
_cell.length_b   1.000
_cell.length_c   1.000
_cell.angle_alpha   90.00
_cell.angle_beta   90.00
_cell.angle_gamma   90.00
#
_symmetry.space_group_name_H-M   'P 1'
#
loop_
_entity.id
_entity.type
_entity.pdbx_description
1 polymer ?
#
loop_
_entity_poly.entity_id
_entity_poly.type
_entity_poly.pdbx_seq_one_letter_code
_entity_poly.pdbx_strand_id
1 'polypeptide(L)'
;MRSLPLFHRIAGQPVIVLGDGAAAEAKRRLVERAGGQTSRELEDGLSRGARLAFVAHEEAAACEADAVKLRAAGVLVNVVDRPDLCDFTVPSLLDRDPVLIAVGTSGASAGLAKQLRLRLEALFPADLGRLADALNGARAKLRARWPAAADRRMALDAAFAEGGTLDPLTDGAADRVDVWLADAVAPAAGQTIELTISSDDPDDLTLRQARLLGSADVILFEPEVAHAILDRSRADAVRRELPHDGSLLPGLVLLLRRRPEA
;
A
#
# COMPACT_ATOMS: atom_id res chain seq x y z
N MET A 1 5.30 6.90 -14.30
CA MET A 1 4.86 5.62 -13.71
C MET A 1 4.53 4.66 -14.85
N ARG A 2 5.02 3.40 -14.83
CA ARG A 2 4.87 2.45 -15.96
C ARG A 2 3.78 1.38 -15.76
N SER A 3 3.23 1.27 -14.55
CA SER A 3 2.18 0.32 -14.19
C SER A 3 1.33 0.87 -13.05
N LEU A 4 0.07 0.42 -12.97
CA LEU A 4 -0.85 0.73 -11.87
C LEU A 4 -0.88 -0.44 -10.89
N PRO A 5 -0.41 -0.28 -9.63
CA PRO A 5 -0.45 -1.35 -8.64
C PRO A 5 -1.88 -1.53 -8.11
N LEU A 6 -2.50 -2.67 -8.40
CA LEU A 6 -3.84 -3.04 -7.91
C LEU A 6 -3.81 -4.39 -7.21
N PHE A 7 -4.54 -4.50 -6.10
CA PHE A 7 -4.82 -5.78 -5.45
C PHE A 7 -6.19 -6.29 -5.91
N HIS A 8 -6.20 -7.42 -6.62
CA HIS A 8 -7.44 -8.04 -7.11
C HIS A 8 -8.04 -8.98 -6.05
N ARG A 9 -9.30 -8.77 -5.71
CA ARG A 9 -10.07 -9.66 -4.81
C ARG A 9 -10.69 -10.78 -5.64
N ILE A 10 -10.05 -11.95 -5.63
CA ILE A 10 -10.47 -13.10 -6.43
C ILE A 10 -11.03 -14.26 -5.62
N ALA A 11 -11.20 -14.11 -4.30
CA ALA A 11 -11.77 -15.14 -3.46
C ALA A 11 -13.16 -15.59 -3.98
N GLY A 12 -13.30 -16.88 -4.29
CA GLY A 12 -14.49 -17.49 -4.88
C GLY A 12 -14.76 -17.12 -6.34
N GLN A 13 -13.92 -16.31 -6.98
CA GLN A 13 -14.08 -15.88 -8.37
C GLN A 13 -13.31 -16.82 -9.32
N PRO A 14 -13.82 -17.07 -10.54
CA PRO A 14 -13.11 -17.85 -11.54
C PRO A 14 -11.94 -17.08 -12.14
N VAL A 15 -10.82 -17.77 -12.36
CA VAL A 15 -9.64 -17.29 -13.10
C VAL A 15 -9.24 -18.36 -14.11
N ILE A 16 -9.10 -17.96 -15.37
CA ILE A 16 -8.69 -18.85 -16.44
C ILE A 16 -7.18 -19.10 -16.32
N VAL A 17 -6.75 -20.36 -16.38
CA VAL A 17 -5.34 -20.75 -16.40
C VAL A 17 -5.15 -21.82 -17.49
N LEU A 18 -4.77 -21.36 -18.68
CA LEU A 18 -4.56 -22.20 -19.86
C LEU A 18 -3.12 -22.71 -19.93
N GLY A 19 -2.97 -23.90 -20.49
CA GLY A 19 -1.70 -24.58 -20.66
C GLY A 19 -1.44 -25.68 -19.62
N ASP A 20 -0.42 -26.48 -19.92
CA ASP A 20 0.00 -27.62 -19.11
C ASP A 20 1.42 -27.43 -18.60
N GLY A 21 1.84 -28.29 -17.66
CA GLY A 21 3.18 -28.26 -17.11
C GLY A 21 3.39 -27.26 -15.96
N ALA A 22 4.67 -27.04 -15.63
CA ALA A 22 5.07 -26.40 -14.38
C ALA A 22 4.68 -24.91 -14.30
N ALA A 23 4.70 -24.20 -15.42
CA ALA A 23 4.35 -22.77 -15.48
C ALA A 23 2.85 -22.56 -15.19
N ALA A 24 1.98 -23.29 -15.88
CA ALA A 24 0.54 -23.25 -15.63
C ALA A 24 0.22 -23.64 -14.18
N GLU A 25 0.85 -24.70 -13.68
CA GLU A 25 0.63 -25.18 -12.32
C GLU A 25 1.10 -24.17 -11.25
N ALA A 26 2.18 -23.43 -11.50
CA ALA A 26 2.58 -22.33 -10.63
C ALA A 26 1.54 -21.21 -10.57
N LYS A 27 0.87 -20.89 -11.69
CA LYS A 27 -0.21 -19.90 -11.73
C LYS A 27 -1.47 -20.40 -11.03
N ARG A 28 -1.82 -21.70 -11.17
CA ARG A 28 -2.95 -22.30 -10.44
C ARG A 28 -2.78 -22.18 -8.93
N ARG A 29 -1.62 -22.58 -8.40
CA ARG A 29 -1.30 -22.43 -6.97
C ARG A 29 -1.40 -20.99 -6.50
N LEU A 30 -0.96 -20.02 -7.31
CA LEU A 30 -1.06 -18.60 -6.97
C LEU A 30 -2.53 -18.14 -6.86
N VAL A 31 -3.36 -18.52 -7.83
CA VAL A 31 -4.81 -18.23 -7.84
C VAL A 31 -5.49 -18.86 -6.64
N GLU A 32 -5.26 -20.13 -6.39
CA GLU A 32 -5.87 -20.91 -5.30
C GLU A 32 -5.46 -20.36 -3.93
N ARG A 33 -4.19 -19.97 -3.76
CA ARG A 33 -3.71 -19.35 -2.52
C ARG A 33 -4.42 -18.02 -2.22
N ALA A 34 -4.82 -17.28 -3.25
CA ALA A 34 -5.63 -16.07 -3.12
C ALA A 34 -7.15 -16.35 -3.05
N GLY A 35 -7.54 -17.62 -2.92
CA GLY A 35 -8.93 -18.08 -2.81
C GLY A 35 -9.69 -18.15 -4.14
N GLY A 36 -9.02 -17.95 -5.28
CA GLY A 36 -9.64 -18.03 -6.61
C GLY A 36 -9.91 -19.46 -7.05
N GLN A 37 -10.87 -19.62 -7.97
CA GLN A 37 -11.22 -20.90 -8.57
C GLN A 37 -10.60 -20.99 -9.97
N THR A 38 -9.75 -21.98 -10.20
CA THR A 38 -9.07 -22.13 -11.50
C THR A 38 -10.02 -22.76 -12.53
N SER A 39 -10.02 -22.23 -13.76
CA SER A 39 -10.59 -22.89 -14.94
C SER A 39 -9.47 -23.25 -15.90
N ARG A 40 -9.46 -24.49 -16.40
CA ARG A 40 -8.48 -24.96 -17.40
C ARG A 40 -8.95 -24.76 -18.84
N GLU A 41 -10.24 -24.52 -19.00
CA GLU A 41 -10.89 -24.30 -20.30
C GLU A 41 -11.31 -22.83 -20.41
N LEU A 42 -11.12 -22.28 -21.61
CA LEU A 42 -11.45 -20.89 -21.90
C LEU A 42 -12.97 -20.68 -21.80
N GLU A 43 -13.75 -21.58 -22.39
CA GLU A 43 -15.21 -21.51 -22.42
C GLU A 43 -15.83 -21.60 -21.02
N ASP A 44 -15.39 -22.54 -20.17
CA ASP A 44 -15.86 -22.66 -18.78
C ASP A 44 -15.60 -21.36 -18.01
N GLY A 45 -14.36 -20.86 -18.07
CA GLY A 45 -13.98 -19.66 -17.32
C GLY A 45 -14.73 -18.42 -17.78
N LEU A 46 -14.94 -18.24 -19.08
CA LEU A 46 -15.73 -17.15 -19.63
C LEU A 46 -17.20 -17.27 -19.19
N SER A 47 -17.79 -18.46 -19.26
CA SER A 47 -19.19 -18.68 -18.87
C SER A 47 -19.45 -18.37 -17.38
N ARG A 48 -18.43 -18.55 -16.53
CA ARG A 48 -18.48 -18.25 -15.10
C ARG A 48 -18.11 -16.80 -14.77
N GLY A 49 -17.76 -15.99 -15.77
CA GLY A 49 -17.46 -14.57 -15.62
C GLY A 49 -16.02 -14.26 -15.17
N ALA A 50 -15.04 -15.07 -15.58
CA ALA A 50 -13.63 -14.80 -15.29
C ALA A 50 -13.20 -13.43 -15.84
N ARG A 51 -12.43 -12.69 -15.05
CA ARG A 51 -11.90 -11.35 -15.42
C ARG A 51 -10.39 -11.32 -15.57
N LEU A 52 -9.72 -12.38 -15.12
CA LEU A 52 -8.29 -12.58 -15.22
C LEU A 52 -8.03 -13.91 -15.91
N ALA A 53 -6.97 -13.95 -16.72
CA ALA A 53 -6.46 -15.15 -17.33
C ALA A 53 -4.94 -15.22 -17.28
N PHE A 54 -4.42 -16.43 -17.07
CA PHE A 54 -3.04 -16.81 -17.27
C PHE A 54 -2.95 -17.76 -18.46
N VAL A 55 -2.01 -17.52 -19.37
CA VAL A 55 -1.77 -18.38 -20.54
C VAL A 55 -0.33 -18.86 -20.49
N ALA A 56 -0.15 -20.18 -20.50
CA ALA A 56 1.15 -20.82 -20.31
C ALA A 56 1.32 -22.04 -21.23
N HIS A 57 0.95 -21.90 -22.51
CA HIS A 57 1.24 -22.94 -23.51
C HIS A 57 2.72 -22.91 -23.91
N GLU A 58 3.26 -24.06 -24.32
CA GLU A 58 4.62 -24.14 -24.88
C GLU A 58 4.71 -23.50 -26.27
N GLU A 59 3.65 -23.66 -27.08
CA GLU A 59 3.61 -23.11 -28.43
C GLU A 59 3.21 -21.63 -28.43
N ALA A 60 4.04 -20.80 -29.07
CA ALA A 60 3.83 -19.35 -29.15
C ALA A 60 2.53 -18.98 -29.88
N ALA A 61 2.21 -19.68 -30.97
CA ALA A 61 1.00 -19.43 -31.74
C ALA A 61 -0.27 -19.69 -30.92
N ALA A 62 -0.27 -20.73 -30.07
CA ALA A 62 -1.38 -21.01 -29.15
C ALA A 62 -1.54 -19.91 -28.10
N CYS A 63 -0.42 -19.45 -27.52
CA CYS A 63 -0.41 -18.32 -26.58
C CYS A 63 -1.02 -17.05 -27.20
N GLU A 64 -0.62 -16.71 -28.43
CA GLU A 64 -1.13 -15.54 -29.14
C GLU A 64 -2.63 -15.66 -29.45
N ALA A 65 -3.05 -16.83 -29.97
CA ALA A 65 -4.43 -17.07 -30.33
C ALA A 65 -5.37 -16.93 -29.12
N ASP A 66 -5.03 -17.53 -27.99
CA ASP A 66 -5.87 -17.47 -26.79
C ASP A 66 -5.81 -16.09 -26.11
N ALA A 67 -4.67 -15.41 -26.14
CA ALA A 67 -4.57 -14.04 -25.64
C ALA A 67 -5.47 -13.07 -26.42
N VAL A 68 -5.59 -13.24 -27.75
CA VAL A 68 -6.53 -12.45 -28.58
C VAL A 68 -7.97 -12.74 -28.21
N LYS A 69 -8.36 -14.02 -28.07
CA LYS A 69 -9.74 -14.41 -27.71
C LYS A 69 -10.13 -13.86 -26.33
N LEU A 70 -9.26 -14.00 -25.34
CA LEU A 70 -9.49 -13.54 -23.98
C LEU A 70 -9.62 -12.02 -23.91
N ARG A 71 -8.77 -11.27 -24.62
CA ARG A 71 -8.89 -9.80 -24.70
C ARG A 71 -10.18 -9.37 -25.39
N ALA A 72 -10.57 -10.04 -26.46
CA ALA A 72 -11.85 -9.76 -27.13
C ALA A 72 -13.06 -9.99 -26.22
N ALA A 73 -12.93 -10.87 -25.22
CA ALA A 73 -13.92 -11.11 -24.18
C ALA A 73 -13.83 -10.16 -22.96
N GLY A 74 -12.91 -9.17 -22.97
CA GLY A 74 -12.74 -8.21 -21.87
C GLY A 74 -11.98 -8.77 -20.65
N VAL A 75 -11.26 -9.88 -20.81
CA VAL A 75 -10.45 -10.51 -19.76
C VAL A 75 -9.03 -9.93 -19.78
N LEU A 76 -8.48 -9.58 -18.61
CA LEU A 76 -7.06 -9.21 -18.52
C LEU A 76 -6.19 -10.46 -18.60
N VAL A 77 -5.16 -10.43 -19.45
CA VAL A 77 -4.33 -11.59 -19.78
C VAL A 77 -2.91 -11.42 -19.26
N ASN A 78 -2.34 -12.46 -18.65
CA ASN A 78 -0.91 -12.60 -18.40
C ASN A 78 -0.39 -13.85 -19.11
N VAL A 79 0.46 -13.66 -20.11
CA VAL A 79 1.09 -14.75 -20.87
C VAL A 79 2.51 -14.98 -20.33
N VAL A 80 2.80 -16.23 -19.95
CA VAL A 80 4.12 -16.59 -19.42
C VAL A 80 5.20 -16.38 -20.48
N ASP A 81 6.32 -15.77 -20.06
CA ASP A 81 7.49 -15.47 -20.91
C ASP A 81 7.21 -14.66 -22.18
N ARG A 82 6.07 -13.96 -22.24
CA ARG A 82 5.63 -13.12 -23.37
C ARG A 82 5.07 -11.78 -22.87
N PRO A 83 5.93 -10.85 -22.41
CA PRO A 83 5.50 -9.59 -21.82
C PRO A 83 4.66 -8.72 -22.76
N ASP A 84 4.93 -8.76 -24.06
CA ASP A 84 4.18 -7.99 -25.08
C ASP A 84 2.72 -8.44 -25.22
N LEU A 85 2.39 -9.65 -24.74
CA LEU A 85 1.04 -10.19 -24.73
C LEU A 85 0.34 -9.99 -23.36
N CYS A 86 0.98 -9.35 -22.39
CA CYS A 86 0.44 -9.20 -21.03
C CYS A 86 -0.24 -7.84 -20.81
N ASP A 87 -1.42 -7.85 -20.21
CA ASP A 87 -2.10 -6.64 -19.71
C ASP A 87 -1.68 -6.30 -18.28
N PHE A 88 -1.14 -7.27 -17.55
CA PHE A 88 -0.65 -7.10 -16.18
C PHE A 88 0.56 -8.00 -15.90
N THR A 89 1.32 -7.64 -14.86
CA THR A 89 2.48 -8.43 -14.38
C THR A 89 2.21 -8.98 -12.99
N VAL A 90 2.72 -10.17 -12.69
CA VAL A 90 2.72 -10.72 -11.33
C VAL A 90 3.95 -10.21 -10.57
N PRO A 91 3.79 -9.45 -9.47
CA PRO A 91 4.91 -8.92 -8.71
C PRO A 91 5.57 -9.97 -7.82
N SER A 92 6.72 -9.64 -7.25
CA SER A 92 7.29 -10.39 -6.13
C SER A 92 6.50 -10.05 -4.86
N LEU A 93 5.82 -11.03 -4.26
CA LEU A 93 4.89 -10.82 -3.15
C LEU A 93 5.51 -11.27 -1.83
N LEU A 94 5.59 -10.35 -0.87
CA LEU A 94 5.77 -10.67 0.54
C LEU A 94 4.39 -10.79 1.18
N ASP A 95 4.18 -11.89 1.88
CA ASP A 95 2.89 -12.34 2.39
C ASP A 95 2.93 -12.45 3.92
N ARG A 96 2.15 -11.60 4.59
CA ARG A 96 1.90 -11.57 6.04
C ARG A 96 0.40 -11.30 6.25
N ASP A 97 -0.44 -12.07 5.56
CA ASP A 97 -1.90 -11.89 5.53
C ASP A 97 -2.48 -11.43 6.88
N PRO A 98 -3.29 -10.34 6.91
CA PRO A 98 -3.81 -9.58 5.77
C PRO A 98 -2.87 -8.49 5.23
N VAL A 99 -1.62 -8.41 5.68
CA VAL A 99 -0.64 -7.42 5.20
C VAL A 99 0.15 -7.98 4.01
N LEU A 100 0.02 -7.32 2.86
CA LEU A 100 0.67 -7.72 1.61
C LEU A 100 1.58 -6.61 1.09
N ILE A 101 2.77 -6.97 0.63
CA ILE A 101 3.71 -6.05 -0.02
C ILE A 101 4.10 -6.61 -1.38
N ALA A 102 3.80 -5.86 -2.43
CA ALA A 102 4.10 -6.22 -3.81
C ALA A 102 5.28 -5.40 -4.33
N VAL A 103 6.35 -6.07 -4.76
CA VAL A 103 7.51 -5.46 -5.39
C VAL A 103 7.47 -5.71 -6.89
N GLY A 104 7.31 -4.64 -7.67
CA GLY A 104 7.30 -4.67 -9.13
C GLY A 104 8.41 -3.82 -9.72
N THR A 105 9.02 -4.30 -10.81
CA THR A 105 10.04 -3.55 -11.58
C THR A 105 9.54 -3.16 -12.97
N SER A 106 8.23 -3.30 -13.22
CA SER A 106 7.62 -3.08 -14.55
C SER A 106 8.37 -3.82 -15.67
N GLY A 107 8.75 -5.07 -15.40
CA GLY A 107 9.50 -5.91 -16.34
C GLY A 107 11.02 -5.70 -16.36
N ALA A 108 11.57 -4.68 -15.69
CA ALA A 108 13.00 -4.37 -15.79
C ALA A 108 13.92 -5.45 -15.20
N SER A 109 13.55 -6.06 -14.07
CA SER A 109 14.32 -7.16 -13.47
C SER A 109 13.51 -7.94 -12.43
N ALA A 110 13.24 -9.21 -12.71
CA ALA A 110 12.65 -10.14 -11.74
C ALA A 110 13.63 -10.45 -10.58
N GLY A 111 14.93 -10.51 -10.87
CA GLY A 111 15.98 -10.73 -9.87
C GLY A 111 16.05 -9.60 -8.83
N LEU A 112 15.96 -8.34 -9.28
CA LEU A 112 15.91 -7.18 -8.38
C LEU A 112 14.66 -7.22 -7.49
N ALA A 113 13.48 -7.47 -8.08
CA ALA A 113 12.23 -7.57 -7.33
C ALA A 113 12.31 -8.66 -6.25
N LYS A 114 12.89 -9.83 -6.60
CA LYS A 114 13.12 -10.94 -5.66
C LYS A 114 14.05 -10.54 -4.50
N GLN A 115 15.18 -9.89 -4.80
CA GLN A 115 16.16 -9.50 -3.77
C GLN A 115 15.58 -8.44 -2.82
N LEU A 116 14.83 -7.47 -3.34
CA LEU A 116 14.13 -6.49 -2.52
C LEU A 116 13.08 -7.16 -1.62
N ARG A 117 12.25 -8.05 -2.17
CA ARG A 117 11.28 -8.83 -1.39
C ARG A 117 11.96 -9.61 -0.26
N LEU A 118 13.06 -10.30 -0.53
CA LEU A 118 13.79 -11.08 0.49
C LEU A 118 14.34 -10.20 1.63
N ARG A 119 14.85 -9.00 1.30
CA ARG A 119 15.33 -8.05 2.31
C ARG A 119 14.18 -7.51 3.16
N LEU A 120 13.08 -7.14 2.53
CA LEU A 120 11.86 -6.71 3.24
C LEU A 120 11.34 -7.84 4.13
N GLU A 121 11.37 -9.08 3.66
CA GLU A 121 10.91 -10.26 4.42
C GLU A 121 11.72 -10.51 5.70
N ALA A 122 13.00 -10.13 5.71
CA ALA A 122 13.85 -10.17 6.90
C ALA A 122 13.60 -9.00 7.86
N LEU A 123 13.05 -7.88 7.38
CA LEU A 123 12.73 -6.71 8.19
C LEU A 123 11.35 -6.81 8.86
N PHE A 124 10.37 -7.40 8.17
CA PHE A 124 9.00 -7.48 8.69
C PHE A 124 8.81 -8.69 9.60
N PRO A 125 8.29 -8.48 10.83
CA PRO A 125 7.91 -9.57 11.74
C PRO A 125 7.00 -10.59 11.07
N ALA A 126 7.13 -11.86 11.48
CA ALA A 126 6.27 -12.94 10.98
C ALA A 126 4.81 -12.77 11.43
N ASP A 127 4.59 -12.12 12.57
CA ASP A 127 3.29 -11.89 13.19
C ASP A 127 2.63 -10.57 12.77
N LEU A 128 3.19 -9.83 11.80
CA LEU A 128 2.64 -8.56 11.33
C LEU A 128 1.15 -8.66 10.94
N GLY A 129 0.73 -9.79 10.36
CA GLY A 129 -0.67 -10.07 10.07
C GLY A 129 -1.56 -10.07 11.32
N ARG A 130 -1.08 -10.63 12.44
CA ARG A 130 -1.81 -10.64 13.73
C ARG A 130 -2.04 -9.23 14.25
N LEU A 131 -1.11 -8.30 14.03
CA LEU A 131 -1.31 -6.90 14.42
C LEU A 131 -2.46 -6.27 13.62
N ALA A 132 -2.51 -6.50 12.30
CA ALA A 132 -3.59 -6.00 11.46
C ALA A 132 -4.95 -6.59 11.87
N ASP A 133 -5.01 -7.88 12.17
CA ASP A 133 -6.23 -8.54 12.66
C ASP A 133 -6.67 -8.04 14.03
N ALA A 134 -5.73 -7.86 14.96
CA ALA A 134 -6.01 -7.31 16.29
C ALA A 134 -6.58 -5.89 16.19
N LEU A 135 -6.00 -5.04 15.35
CA LEU A 135 -6.51 -3.69 15.08
C LEU A 135 -7.89 -3.71 14.41
N ASN A 136 -8.13 -4.63 13.48
CA ASN A 136 -9.42 -4.81 12.84
C ASN A 136 -10.50 -5.22 13.85
N GLY A 137 -10.20 -6.20 14.72
CA GLY A 137 -11.08 -6.62 15.82
C GLY A 137 -11.33 -5.50 16.83
N ALA A 138 -10.36 -4.62 17.06
CA ALA A 138 -10.46 -3.50 17.97
C ALA A 138 -11.18 -2.26 17.40
N ARG A 139 -11.61 -2.26 16.12
CA ARG A 139 -12.22 -1.07 15.46
C ARG A 139 -13.37 -0.45 16.24
N ALA A 140 -14.23 -1.27 16.85
CA ALA A 140 -15.35 -0.76 17.66
C ALA A 140 -14.85 -0.06 18.93
N LYS A 141 -13.89 -0.66 19.64
CA LYS A 141 -13.26 -0.08 20.85
C LYS A 141 -12.54 1.23 20.52
N LEU A 142 -11.79 1.25 19.42
CA LEU A 142 -11.11 2.44 18.89
C LEU A 142 -12.08 3.60 18.63
N ARG A 143 -13.22 3.33 17.98
CA ARG A 143 -14.26 4.34 17.70
C ARG A 143 -14.96 4.84 18.96
N ALA A 144 -15.17 3.96 19.94
CA ALA A 144 -15.75 4.35 21.22
C ALA A 144 -14.77 5.21 22.05
N ARG A 145 -13.49 4.86 22.06
CA ARG A 145 -12.44 5.58 22.78
C ARG A 145 -12.12 6.94 22.16
N TRP A 146 -12.03 6.99 20.83
CA TRP A 146 -11.78 8.20 20.03
C TRP A 146 -12.84 8.33 18.94
N PRO A 147 -13.98 9.00 19.25
CA PRO A 147 -15.04 9.22 18.28
C PRO A 147 -14.57 10.06 17.08
N ALA A 148 -13.82 11.13 17.35
CA ALA A 148 -13.24 11.97 16.32
C ALA A 148 -12.18 11.20 15.53
N ALA A 149 -12.25 11.29 14.19
CA ALA A 149 -11.32 10.59 13.31
C ALA A 149 -9.87 11.06 13.46
N ALA A 150 -9.67 12.36 13.71
CA ALA A 150 -8.36 12.95 13.93
C ALA A 150 -7.68 12.40 15.19
N ASP A 151 -8.38 12.40 16.34
CA ASP A 151 -7.82 11.87 17.60
C ASP A 151 -7.41 10.41 17.47
N ARG A 152 -8.27 9.60 16.83
CA ARG A 152 -7.97 8.18 16.58
C ARG A 152 -6.74 8.01 15.69
N ARG A 153 -6.59 8.86 14.67
CA ARG A 153 -5.42 8.86 13.79
C ARG A 153 -4.15 9.26 14.55
N MET A 154 -4.18 10.33 15.32
CA MET A 154 -3.06 10.76 16.15
C MET A 154 -2.62 9.67 17.14
N ALA A 155 -3.58 9.01 17.79
CA ALA A 155 -3.28 7.92 18.72
C ALA A 155 -2.61 6.73 18.01
N LEU A 156 -3.13 6.34 16.84
CA LEU A 156 -2.55 5.25 16.04
C LEU A 156 -1.18 5.63 15.47
N ASP A 157 -1.02 6.84 14.94
CA ASP A 157 0.26 7.33 14.40
C ASP A 157 1.35 7.34 15.49
N ALA A 158 1.00 7.77 16.71
CA ALA A 158 1.92 7.71 17.85
C ALA A 158 2.24 6.26 18.27
N ALA A 159 1.27 5.35 18.19
CA ALA A 159 1.47 3.95 18.52
C ALA A 159 2.34 3.21 17.49
N PHE A 160 2.20 3.55 16.20
CA PHE A 160 2.94 2.94 15.08
C PHE A 160 4.30 3.57 14.82
N ALA A 161 4.62 4.71 15.44
CA ALA A 161 5.93 5.33 15.33
C ALA A 161 7.03 4.34 15.75
N GLU A 162 8.23 4.52 15.21
CA GLU A 162 9.40 3.71 15.57
C GLU A 162 9.62 3.72 17.10
N GLY A 163 9.66 2.53 17.71
CA GLY A 163 9.73 2.34 19.16
C GLY A 163 8.42 2.60 19.93
N GLY A 164 7.33 2.89 19.23
CA GLY A 164 5.99 3.04 19.77
C GLY A 164 5.40 1.71 20.24
N THR A 165 4.34 1.77 21.05
CA THR A 165 3.73 0.57 21.66
C THR A 165 3.28 -0.46 20.63
N LEU A 166 2.82 -0.01 19.45
CA LEU A 166 2.33 -0.87 18.38
C LEU A 166 3.22 -0.78 17.13
N ASP A 167 4.51 -0.44 17.29
CA ASP A 167 5.46 -0.40 16.17
C ASP A 167 5.34 -1.70 15.33
N PRO A 168 4.97 -1.60 14.04
CA PRO A 168 4.72 -2.77 13.20
C PRO A 168 5.99 -3.58 12.89
N LEU A 169 7.18 -3.04 13.16
CA LEU A 169 8.45 -3.74 12.99
C LEU A 169 8.93 -4.40 14.29
N THR A 170 8.16 -4.32 15.38
CA THR A 170 8.48 -4.97 16.65
C THR A 170 7.61 -6.20 16.88
N ASP A 171 8.25 -7.34 17.18
CA ASP A 171 7.56 -8.59 17.51
C ASP A 171 6.53 -8.42 18.64
N GLY A 172 5.42 -9.15 18.56
CA GLY A 172 4.39 -9.16 19.59
C GLY A 172 3.59 -7.86 19.71
N ALA A 173 3.69 -6.94 18.73
CA ALA A 173 2.87 -5.73 18.70
C ALA A 173 1.37 -6.03 18.76
N ALA A 174 0.94 -7.13 18.15
CA ALA A 174 -0.43 -7.60 18.20
C ALA A 174 -0.94 -7.82 19.64
N ASP A 175 -0.11 -8.38 20.51
CA ASP A 175 -0.48 -8.73 21.89
C ASP A 175 -0.62 -7.48 22.78
N ARG A 176 -0.12 -6.33 22.32
CA ARG A 176 -0.15 -5.06 23.04
C ARG A 176 -1.35 -4.18 22.67
N VAL A 177 -2.17 -4.56 21.69
CA VAL A 177 -3.30 -3.72 21.19
C VAL A 177 -4.33 -3.42 22.29
N ASP A 178 -4.75 -4.44 23.05
CA ASP A 178 -5.75 -4.24 24.10
C ASP A 178 -5.20 -3.41 25.28
N VAL A 179 -3.94 -3.63 25.67
CA VAL A 179 -3.26 -2.86 26.72
C VAL A 179 -3.10 -1.40 26.29
N TRP A 180 -2.59 -1.18 25.08
CA TRP A 180 -2.47 0.15 24.50
C TRP A 180 -3.82 0.87 24.46
N LEU A 181 -4.91 0.21 24.08
CA LEU A 181 -6.24 0.84 24.07
C LEU A 181 -6.74 1.24 25.45
N ALA A 182 -6.41 0.45 26.49
CA ALA A 182 -6.79 0.74 27.86
C ALA A 182 -5.97 1.91 28.44
N ASP A 183 -4.66 1.91 28.18
CA ASP A 183 -3.71 2.85 28.78
C ASP A 183 -3.53 4.14 27.96
N ALA A 184 -3.97 4.15 26.70
CA ALA A 184 -3.80 5.31 25.85
C ALA A 184 -4.55 6.52 26.43
N VAL A 185 -3.76 7.51 26.85
CA VAL A 185 -4.26 8.82 27.23
C VAL A 185 -4.90 9.46 25.99
N ALA A 186 -5.99 10.22 26.18
CA ALA A 186 -6.54 10.99 25.06
C ALA A 186 -5.42 11.84 24.45
N PRO A 187 -5.25 11.86 23.12
CA PRO A 187 -4.21 12.67 22.50
C PRO A 187 -4.38 14.10 22.97
N ALA A 188 -3.27 14.73 23.36
CA ALA A 188 -3.28 16.15 23.67
C ALA A 188 -3.85 16.90 22.46
N ALA A 189 -4.71 17.89 22.71
CA ALA A 189 -5.34 18.71 21.68
C ALA A 189 -4.30 19.16 20.63
N GLY A 190 -4.70 19.10 19.35
CA GLY A 190 -3.86 19.19 18.16
C GLY A 190 -2.54 19.96 18.33
N GLN A 191 -1.43 19.27 18.11
CA GLN A 191 -0.11 19.87 18.22
C GLN A 191 0.17 20.73 16.98
N THR A 192 0.46 22.02 17.18
CA THR A 192 0.97 22.89 16.11
C THR A 192 2.49 22.97 16.21
N ILE A 193 3.19 22.64 15.12
CA ILE A 193 4.65 22.73 15.04
C ILE A 193 5.02 23.65 13.88
N GLU A 194 5.78 24.71 14.18
CA GLU A 194 6.36 25.57 13.16
C GLU A 194 7.66 24.96 12.62
N LEU A 195 7.79 24.92 11.30
CA LEU A 195 8.99 24.48 10.59
C LEU A 195 9.47 25.60 9.67
N THR A 196 10.74 25.94 9.79
CA THR A 196 11.42 26.84 8.86
C THR A 196 11.97 26.05 7.68
N ILE A 197 11.57 26.39 6.46
CA ILE A 197 12.05 25.82 5.22
C ILE A 197 13.16 26.72 4.66
N SER A 198 14.37 26.17 4.53
CA SER A 198 15.55 26.91 4.08
C SER A 198 15.87 26.75 2.59
N SER A 199 15.32 25.73 1.94
CA SER A 199 15.57 25.37 0.54
C SER A 199 14.28 24.95 -0.14
N ASP A 200 14.23 25.13 -1.45
CA ASP A 200 13.14 24.63 -2.29
C ASP A 200 13.36 23.17 -2.72
N ASP A 201 14.57 22.63 -2.47
CA ASP A 201 14.91 21.22 -2.70
C ASP A 201 14.41 20.35 -1.53
N PRO A 202 13.52 19.37 -1.78
CA PRO A 202 13.06 18.43 -0.76
C PRO A 202 14.15 17.58 -0.12
N ASP A 203 15.27 17.37 -0.81
CA ASP A 203 16.36 16.54 -0.30
C ASP A 203 17.19 17.30 0.77
N ASP A 204 17.03 18.62 0.88
CA ASP A 204 17.59 19.44 1.96
C ASP A 204 16.76 19.42 3.25
N LEU A 205 15.60 18.76 3.24
CA LEU A 205 14.81 18.58 4.45
C LEU A 205 15.59 17.75 5.47
N THR A 206 15.66 18.24 6.70
CA THR A 206 16.15 17.41 7.79
C THR A 206 15.26 16.19 7.96
N LEU A 207 15.82 15.08 8.47
CA LEU A 207 15.06 13.87 8.77
C LEU A 207 13.84 14.16 9.66
N ARG A 208 13.96 15.11 10.59
CA ARG A 208 12.84 15.54 11.44
C ARG A 208 11.75 16.24 10.64
N GLN A 209 12.09 17.16 9.74
CA GLN A 209 11.10 17.86 8.90
C GLN A 209 10.41 16.90 7.93
N ALA A 210 11.16 16.03 7.26
CA ALA A 210 10.61 15.02 6.36
C ALA A 210 9.63 14.08 7.09
N ARG A 211 10.03 13.60 8.28
CA ARG A 211 9.15 12.76 9.12
C ARG A 211 7.88 13.49 9.53
N LEU A 212 7.99 14.74 10.00
CA LEU A 212 6.83 15.53 10.40
C LEU A 212 5.89 15.81 9.22
N LEU A 213 6.43 16.19 8.06
CA LEU A 213 5.64 16.40 6.83
C LEU A 213 4.86 15.13 6.45
N GLY A 214 5.51 13.98 6.52
CA GLY A 214 4.89 12.67 6.25
C GLY A 214 3.83 12.25 7.27
N SER A 215 3.71 12.92 8.43
CA SER A 215 2.72 12.62 9.47
C SER A 215 1.66 13.71 9.65
N ALA A 216 1.79 14.86 8.98
CA ALA A 216 0.91 16.01 9.19
C ALA A 216 -0.54 15.74 8.72
N ASP A 217 -1.50 16.21 9.52
CA ASP A 217 -2.93 16.24 9.14
C ASP A 217 -3.24 17.52 8.36
N VAL A 218 -2.66 18.64 8.81
CA VAL A 218 -2.83 19.96 8.20
C VAL A 218 -1.46 20.59 7.97
N ILE A 219 -1.29 21.16 6.78
CA ILE A 219 -0.14 21.98 6.43
C ILE A 219 -0.64 23.37 6.12
N LEU A 220 -0.28 24.31 6.98
CA LEU A 220 -0.34 25.74 6.73
C LEU A 220 1.01 26.16 6.17
N PHE A 221 1.05 26.87 5.05
CA PHE A 221 2.31 27.25 4.42
C PHE A 221 2.28 28.70 3.92
N GLU A 222 3.42 29.37 4.01
CA GLU A 222 3.63 30.66 3.35
C GLU A 222 3.71 30.48 1.81
N PRO A 223 3.23 31.44 1.00
CA PRO A 223 3.24 31.36 -0.46
C PRO A 223 4.61 31.06 -1.08
N GLU A 224 5.69 31.40 -0.38
CA GLU A 224 7.08 31.21 -0.78
C GLU A 224 7.59 29.78 -0.56
N VAL A 225 6.81 28.89 0.06
CA VAL A 225 7.19 27.48 0.24
C VAL A 225 6.93 26.70 -1.05
N ALA A 226 7.99 26.15 -1.65
CA ALA A 226 7.89 25.40 -2.89
C ALA A 226 6.97 24.18 -2.81
N HIS A 227 6.19 23.94 -3.87
CA HIS A 227 5.28 22.78 -3.96
C HIS A 227 6.00 21.43 -3.79
N ALA A 228 7.25 21.32 -4.23
CA ALA A 228 8.05 20.11 -4.08
C ALA A 228 8.23 19.69 -2.61
N ILE A 229 8.30 20.66 -1.68
CA ILE A 229 8.32 20.43 -0.23
C ILE A 229 6.96 19.94 0.25
N LEU A 230 5.88 20.58 -0.20
CA LEU A 230 4.51 20.19 0.15
C LEU A 230 4.16 18.77 -0.29
N ASP A 231 4.71 18.32 -1.43
CA ASP A 231 4.51 16.98 -1.96
C ASP A 231 5.16 15.86 -1.13
N ARG A 232 5.99 16.21 -0.13
CA ARG A 232 6.49 15.26 0.87
C ARG A 232 5.49 14.93 1.96
N SER A 233 4.35 15.63 1.98
CA SER A 233 3.25 15.31 2.87
C SER A 233 2.45 14.10 2.42
N ARG A 234 1.61 13.58 3.31
CA ARG A 234 0.64 12.54 2.95
C ARG A 234 -0.28 13.04 1.83
N ALA A 235 -0.66 12.14 0.94
CA ALA A 235 -1.53 12.45 -0.19
C ALA A 235 -2.91 12.99 0.24
N ASP A 236 -3.37 12.67 1.45
CA ASP A 236 -4.64 13.11 2.03
C ASP A 236 -4.51 14.26 3.05
N ALA A 237 -3.31 14.85 3.23
CA ALA A 237 -3.11 15.98 4.14
C ALA A 237 -3.82 17.24 3.63
N VAL A 238 -4.48 17.98 4.52
CA VAL A 238 -5.14 19.25 4.17
C VAL A 238 -4.09 20.34 4.03
N ARG A 239 -3.96 20.93 2.84
CA ARG A 239 -3.02 22.02 2.57
C ARG A 239 -3.76 23.35 2.48
N ARG A 240 -3.31 24.37 3.21
CA ARG A 240 -3.86 25.73 3.18
C ARG A 240 -2.72 26.75 3.13
N GLU A 241 -2.80 27.69 2.22
CA GLU A 241 -1.90 28.84 2.17
C GLU A 241 -2.24 29.84 3.29
N LEU A 242 -1.23 30.52 3.82
CA LEU A 242 -1.38 31.60 4.80
C LEU A 242 -1.63 32.95 4.10
N PRO A 243 -2.37 33.90 4.73
CA PRO A 243 -3.01 33.77 6.04
C PRO A 243 -4.26 32.88 5.99
N HIS A 244 -4.47 32.11 7.06
CA HIS A 244 -5.65 31.26 7.22
C HIS A 244 -6.43 31.66 8.47
N ASP A 245 -7.64 32.20 8.26
CA ASP A 245 -8.49 32.74 9.34
C ASP A 245 -9.50 31.70 9.88
N GLY A 246 -9.40 30.45 9.42
CA GLY A 246 -10.31 29.37 9.78
C GLY A 246 -9.91 28.62 11.05
N SER A 247 -10.87 27.88 11.63
CA SER A 247 -10.57 26.95 12.72
C SER A 247 -9.63 25.86 12.22
N LEU A 248 -8.53 25.64 12.94
CA LEU A 248 -7.62 24.52 12.67
C LEU A 248 -8.37 23.21 12.84
N LEU A 249 -8.17 22.29 11.91
CA LEU A 249 -8.67 20.93 12.06
C LEU A 249 -7.88 20.24 13.19
N PRO A 250 -8.52 19.36 13.98
CA PRO A 250 -7.80 18.55 14.97
C PRO A 250 -6.77 17.67 14.26
N GLY A 251 -5.62 17.45 14.91
CA GLY A 251 -4.49 16.72 14.32
C GLY A 251 -3.14 17.36 14.57
N LEU A 252 -2.10 16.82 13.93
CA LEU A 252 -0.79 17.48 13.80
C LEU A 252 -0.88 18.57 12.72
N VAL A 253 -0.75 19.84 13.14
CA VAL A 253 -0.71 21.00 12.27
C VAL A 253 0.74 21.42 12.08
N LEU A 254 1.22 21.47 10.84
CA LEU A 254 2.50 22.08 10.52
C LEU A 254 2.31 23.48 9.97
N LEU A 255 3.06 24.42 10.50
CA LEU A 255 3.17 25.78 9.98
C LEU A 255 4.53 25.91 9.28
N LEU A 256 4.53 25.91 7.95
CA LEU A 256 5.73 26.03 7.14
C LEU A 256 5.98 27.50 6.83
N ARG A 257 7.11 28.01 7.31
CA ARG A 257 7.57 29.37 6.97
C ARG A 257 8.82 29.30 6.13
N ARG A 258 8.91 30.13 5.09
CA ARG A 258 10.14 30.26 4.32
C ARG A 258 11.13 31.07 5.14
N ARG A 259 12.37 30.56 5.27
CA ARG A 259 13.44 31.37 5.84
C ARG A 259 13.64 32.59 4.93
N PRO A 260 13.55 33.83 5.44
CA PRO A 260 13.86 35.00 4.63
C PRO A 260 15.31 34.91 4.15
N GLU A 261 15.54 35.21 2.87
CA GLU A 261 16.88 35.35 2.32
C GLU A 261 17.59 36.49 3.06
N ALA A 262 18.80 36.22 3.53
CA ALA A 262 19.65 37.19 4.24
C ALA A 262 20.47 38.02 3.25
#